data_AF-A0A7K1T797-F1
#
_entry.id   AF-A0A7K1T797-F1
#
_cell.length_a   1.000
_cell.length_b   1.000
_cell.length_c   1.000
_cell.angle_alpha   90.00
_cell.angle_beta   90.00
_cell.angle_gamma   90.00
#
_symmetry.space_group_name_H-M   'P 1'
#
loop_
_entity.id
_entity.type
_entity.pdbx_description
1 polymer ?
#
loop_
_entity_poly.entity_id
_entity_poly.type
_entity_poly.pdbx_seq_one_letter_code
_entity_poly.pdbx_strand_id
1 'polypeptide(L)'
;MIQGKKARPARRARTYGRRGIMEKRRIAAGFGVAAAMTLIAGVMFACAPQGTTSVPAADTGSSAPEGLTVDEKDGIRHVVNNDIAAQYPEIWASIDHTEQGRSHAYIEEYMSWENDGTGDHNVLCIACKSNLFNDAYDELGDDLFKTDAEGNHPRMSDLSPELQEKAQDMWTCETCHEGGSDGPVSSQIVYFNELGADLKAKVSDNVAACGQCHNVLAAIKDVEGLDIKNTNPYKYGITPDGFLQFTSEIGGTKLEDEATGIVLYRANHPTVEMYSGSQHEAMGLDCSDCHMVSMTSEDGKPYTSHNASGVISENNLALEKCLDCHETQNGVKTPKDMLYFLRAKQTELANKQGVVQTKLNNLYDQILSAVNSGSANKDVLDGAREAYSRATTYIEWGAQSFITTFANKNLTTNPLAGSDGQGRTAAHNFDGSMDYLARAEAMIDDALESLSAQQA
;
A
#
# COMPACT_ATOMS: atom_id res chain seq x y z
N MET A 1 -13.73 -5.90 55.03
CA MET A 1 -13.01 -7.02 55.68
C MET A 1 -12.53 -7.97 54.60
N ILE A 2 -11.23 -8.23 54.60
CA ILE A 2 -10.45 -8.92 53.58
C ILE A 2 -10.47 -10.42 53.87
N GLN A 3 -10.87 -11.26 52.90
CA GLN A 3 -10.42 -12.65 52.71
C GLN A 3 -10.68 -12.97 51.23
N GLY A 4 -9.74 -13.34 50.35
CA GLY A 4 -8.54 -14.15 50.51
C GLY A 4 -8.61 -15.26 49.46
N LYS A 5 -8.48 -14.92 48.16
CA LYS A 5 -8.52 -15.89 47.04
C LYS A 5 -7.25 -16.76 47.07
N LYS A 6 -7.44 -18.08 47.17
CA LYS A 6 -6.39 -19.11 47.10
C LYS A 6 -5.81 -19.20 45.69
N ALA A 7 -4.49 -19.06 45.60
CA ALA A 7 -3.70 -19.33 44.40
C ALA A 7 -3.70 -20.82 44.04
N ARG A 8 -3.81 -21.14 42.74
CA ARG A 8 -3.53 -22.47 42.17
C ARG A 8 -2.11 -22.48 41.57
N PRO A 9 -1.38 -23.60 41.64
CA PRO A 9 0.06 -23.64 41.36
C PRO A 9 0.39 -23.66 39.86
N ALA A 10 1.53 -23.04 39.54
CA ALA A 10 2.15 -22.95 38.23
C ALA A 10 2.44 -24.34 37.61
N ARG A 11 2.09 -24.50 36.33
CA ARG A 11 2.53 -25.64 35.51
C ARG A 11 4.00 -25.48 35.17
N ARG A 12 4.78 -26.52 35.47
CA ARG A 12 6.20 -26.66 35.10
C ARG A 12 6.36 -26.70 33.57
N ALA A 13 7.16 -25.79 33.04
CA ALA A 13 7.73 -25.89 31.70
C ALA A 13 8.69 -27.08 31.64
N ARG A 14 8.53 -27.93 30.62
CA ARG A 14 9.38 -29.08 30.34
C ARG A 14 10.46 -28.62 29.37
N THR A 15 11.69 -28.49 29.87
CA THR A 15 12.88 -28.25 29.06
C THR A 15 13.26 -29.50 28.28
N TYR A 16 13.28 -29.41 26.95
CA TYR A 16 13.97 -30.39 26.10
C TYR A 16 15.31 -29.79 25.70
N GLY A 17 16.39 -30.40 26.19
CA GLY A 17 17.75 -30.12 25.75
C GLY A 17 18.32 -31.31 24.98
N ARG A 18 18.97 -31.02 23.83
CA ARG A 18 20.23 -31.62 23.36
C ARG A 18 20.54 -31.03 21.97
N ARG A 19 21.57 -30.20 21.88
CA ARG A 19 22.96 -30.54 21.46
C ARG A 19 23.09 -30.83 19.96
N GLY A 20 23.66 -29.85 19.27
CA GLY A 20 24.32 -29.98 17.97
C GLY A 20 25.29 -28.82 17.81
N ILE A 21 26.48 -28.96 18.42
CA ILE A 21 27.60 -28.02 18.29
C ILE A 21 28.24 -28.31 16.93
N MET A 22 28.24 -27.35 16.01
CA MET A 22 29.11 -27.37 14.83
C MET A 22 30.19 -26.30 14.98
N GLU A 23 31.43 -26.76 14.82
CA GLU A 23 32.67 -26.05 15.05
C GLU A 23 32.88 -24.86 14.10
N LYS A 24 33.43 -23.78 14.66
CA LYS A 24 34.04 -22.67 13.94
C LYS A 24 35.31 -23.14 13.25
N ARG A 25 35.37 -23.05 11.92
CA ARG A 25 36.66 -22.98 11.19
C ARG A 25 36.96 -21.54 10.82
N ARG A 26 37.91 -20.96 11.56
CA ARG A 26 38.64 -19.74 11.18
C ARG A 26 39.64 -20.11 10.08
N ILE A 27 39.58 -19.41 8.96
CA ILE A 27 40.71 -19.31 8.03
C ILE A 27 41.03 -17.83 7.91
N ALA A 28 42.12 -17.43 8.53
CA ALA A 28 42.79 -16.17 8.29
C ALA A 28 43.80 -16.39 7.15
N ALA A 29 43.73 -15.56 6.12
CA ALA A 29 44.85 -15.32 5.21
C ALA A 29 44.78 -13.85 4.82
N GLY A 30 45.62 -13.04 5.46
CA GLY A 30 45.91 -11.69 5.00
C GLY A 30 46.95 -11.74 3.89
N PHE A 31 46.79 -10.86 2.91
CA PHE A 31 47.91 -10.22 2.22
C PHE A 31 47.42 -8.84 1.79
N GLY A 32 48.00 -7.81 2.42
CA GLY A 32 47.84 -6.44 1.97
C GLY A 32 48.68 -6.16 0.73
N VAL A 33 48.22 -5.25 -0.12
CA VAL A 33 49.09 -4.43 -0.97
C VAL A 33 48.52 -3.02 -1.07
N ALA A 34 49.31 -2.10 -0.52
CA ALA A 34 49.62 -0.73 -0.93
C ALA A 34 48.57 0.19 -1.58
N ALA A 35 48.47 1.35 -0.93
CA ALA A 35 47.87 2.58 -1.37
C ALA A 35 48.54 3.16 -2.63
N ALA A 36 47.73 3.87 -3.42
CA ALA A 36 48.18 5.00 -4.23
C ALA A 36 47.09 6.07 -4.19
N MET A 37 47.19 6.97 -3.21
CA MET A 37 46.47 8.26 -3.20
C MET A 37 47.19 9.21 -4.16
N THR A 38 46.48 9.67 -5.18
CA THR A 38 46.95 10.79 -6.00
C THR A 38 46.32 12.07 -5.49
N LEU A 39 47.10 12.82 -4.71
CA LEU A 39 46.88 14.20 -4.33
C LEU A 39 46.91 15.09 -5.58
N ILE A 40 45.82 15.81 -5.85
CA ILE A 40 45.87 17.08 -6.58
C ILE A 40 45.45 18.16 -5.59
N ALA A 41 46.46 18.86 -5.06
CA ALA A 41 46.30 20.10 -4.33
C ALA A 41 46.01 21.24 -5.32
N GLY A 42 44.99 22.04 -5.04
CA GLY A 42 44.58 23.16 -5.88
C GLY A 42 43.82 24.23 -5.11
N VAL A 43 44.56 24.97 -4.28
CA VAL A 43 44.33 26.37 -3.87
C VAL A 43 43.11 26.65 -2.97
N MET A 44 43.40 26.75 -1.66
CA MET A 44 42.61 27.53 -0.71
C MET A 44 42.79 29.03 -0.99
N PHE A 45 41.68 29.75 -1.16
CA PHE A 45 41.59 31.16 -0.78
C PHE A 45 40.59 31.27 0.37
N ALA A 46 41.11 31.51 1.57
CA ALA A 46 40.33 31.94 2.72
C ALA A 46 40.09 33.45 2.63
N CYS A 47 38.83 33.86 2.68
CA CYS A 47 38.41 35.19 3.13
C CYS A 47 37.10 35.04 3.91
N ALA A 48 37.16 35.24 5.22
CA ALA A 48 36.01 35.56 6.07
C ALA A 48 35.88 37.10 6.21
N PRO A 49 34.85 37.63 6.88
CA PRO A 49 33.43 37.54 6.60
C PRO A 49 32.85 38.95 6.38
N GLN A 50 32.04 39.19 5.35
CA GLN A 50 31.25 40.43 5.25
C GLN A 50 29.92 40.19 4.55
N GLY A 51 28.84 40.63 5.19
CA GLY A 51 27.57 40.95 4.53
C GLY A 51 26.49 39.90 4.69
N THR A 52 25.60 40.11 5.65
CA THR A 52 24.26 39.53 5.68
C THR A 52 23.49 40.01 4.44
N THR A 53 23.46 39.20 3.40
CA THR A 53 22.43 39.26 2.37
C THR A 53 21.67 37.94 2.46
N SER A 54 20.41 38.03 2.89
CA SER A 54 19.43 36.98 2.75
C SER A 54 19.48 36.46 1.31
N VAL A 55 20.05 35.29 1.11
CA VAL A 55 19.83 34.50 -0.10
C VAL A 55 18.34 34.15 -0.03
N PRO A 56 17.49 34.62 -0.95
CA PRO A 56 16.13 34.12 -1.01
C PRO A 56 16.24 32.60 -1.18
N ALA A 57 15.49 31.85 -0.39
CA ALA A 57 15.35 30.41 -0.57
C ALA A 57 15.15 30.15 -2.06
N ALA A 58 16.00 29.30 -2.65
CA ALA A 58 15.74 28.82 -3.98
C ALA A 58 14.34 28.21 -3.93
N ASP A 59 13.44 28.78 -4.72
CA ASP A 59 12.13 28.22 -4.96
C ASP A 59 12.37 26.83 -5.56
N THR A 60 12.36 25.80 -4.72
CA THR A 60 12.33 24.39 -5.14
C THR A 60 10.94 24.02 -5.65
N GLY A 61 10.16 25.03 -6.07
CA GLY A 61 8.81 24.92 -6.57
C GLY A 61 8.72 23.73 -7.50
N SER A 62 7.94 22.74 -7.06
CA SER A 62 7.35 21.76 -7.93
C SER A 62 6.38 22.51 -8.86
N SER A 63 6.92 23.24 -9.84
CA SER A 63 6.11 23.67 -10.96
C SER A 63 5.73 22.40 -11.69
N ALA A 64 4.43 22.08 -11.65
CA ALA A 64 3.85 21.06 -12.50
C ALA A 64 4.35 21.30 -13.95
N PRO A 65 4.84 20.27 -14.66
CA PRO A 65 5.27 20.44 -16.05
C PRO A 65 4.17 21.15 -16.87
N GLU A 66 4.58 21.99 -17.83
CA GLU A 66 3.66 22.70 -18.73
C GLU A 66 2.67 21.70 -19.36
N GLY A 67 1.36 22.02 -19.31
CA GLY A 67 0.27 21.15 -19.80
C GLY A 67 -0.63 20.57 -18.71
N LEU A 68 -0.19 20.62 -17.44
CA LEU A 68 -1.00 20.25 -16.29
C LEU A 68 -1.86 21.43 -15.81
N THR A 69 -3.17 21.24 -15.68
CA THR A 69 -4.07 22.20 -15.00
C THR A 69 -4.63 21.61 -13.72
N VAL A 70 -4.84 22.47 -12.73
CA VAL A 70 -5.60 22.12 -11.53
C VAL A 70 -7.06 22.48 -11.78
N ASP A 71 -7.94 21.48 -11.84
CA ASP A 71 -9.39 21.69 -11.83
C ASP A 71 -9.93 21.40 -10.41
N GLU A 72 -10.91 22.19 -9.98
CA GLU A 72 -11.52 22.05 -8.65
C GLU A 72 -12.97 21.59 -8.83
N LYS A 73 -13.22 20.31 -8.55
CA LYS A 73 -14.53 19.70 -8.69
C LYS A 73 -14.93 19.05 -7.38
N ASP A 74 -16.16 19.31 -6.93
CA ASP A 74 -16.71 18.76 -5.68
C ASP A 74 -15.85 19.07 -4.42
N GLY A 75 -15.06 20.14 -4.45
CA GLY A 75 -14.17 20.56 -3.35
C GLY A 75 -12.82 19.84 -3.32
N ILE A 76 -12.47 19.12 -4.38
CA ILE A 76 -11.24 18.34 -4.51
C ILE A 76 -10.42 18.87 -5.69
N ARG A 77 -9.11 19.03 -5.50
CA ARG A 77 -8.17 19.51 -6.53
C ARG A 77 -7.62 18.38 -7.38
N HIS A 78 -7.79 18.48 -8.70
CA HIS A 78 -7.44 17.46 -9.69
C HIS A 78 -6.27 17.91 -10.55
N VAL A 79 -5.20 17.11 -10.66
CA VAL A 79 -4.06 17.38 -11.58
C VAL A 79 -4.30 16.71 -12.93
N VAL A 80 -4.74 17.51 -13.91
CA VAL A 80 -5.23 17.06 -15.22
C VAL A 80 -4.15 17.27 -16.28
N ASN A 81 -3.86 16.26 -17.11
CA ASN A 81 -3.05 16.44 -18.32
C ASN A 81 -3.93 16.81 -19.54
N ASN A 82 -3.88 18.08 -19.96
CA ASN A 82 -4.72 18.58 -21.04
C ASN A 82 -4.32 18.09 -22.45
N ASP A 83 -3.13 17.52 -22.61
CA ASP A 83 -2.65 17.10 -23.93
C ASP A 83 -3.43 15.88 -24.45
N ILE A 84 -3.79 14.94 -23.57
CA ILE A 84 -4.64 13.79 -23.94
C ILE A 84 -6.07 14.24 -24.22
N ALA A 85 -6.58 15.20 -23.47
CA ALA A 85 -7.91 15.78 -23.67
C ALA A 85 -8.06 16.38 -25.08
N ALA A 86 -7.04 17.11 -25.53
CA ALA A 86 -7.01 17.72 -26.86
C ALA A 86 -6.78 16.69 -27.99
N GLN A 87 -5.96 15.66 -27.75
CA GLN A 87 -5.56 14.70 -28.78
C GLN A 87 -6.56 13.56 -28.98
N TYR A 88 -7.24 13.10 -27.92
CA TYR A 88 -8.12 11.94 -27.93
C TYR A 88 -9.44 12.22 -27.18
N PRO A 89 -10.30 13.14 -27.66
CA PRO A 89 -11.47 13.62 -26.94
C PRO A 89 -12.49 12.52 -26.60
N GLU A 90 -12.62 11.50 -27.44
CA GLU A 90 -13.46 10.33 -27.20
C GLU A 90 -12.95 9.46 -26.06
N ILE A 91 -11.63 9.34 -25.93
CA ILE A 91 -11.00 8.57 -24.86
C ILE A 91 -10.99 9.40 -23.58
N TRP A 92 -10.70 10.68 -23.67
CA TRP A 92 -10.76 11.62 -22.56
C TRP A 92 -12.12 11.60 -21.85
N ALA A 93 -13.22 11.60 -22.61
CA ALA A 93 -14.56 11.50 -22.07
C ALA A 93 -14.86 10.17 -21.34
N SER A 94 -14.04 9.14 -21.54
CA SER A 94 -14.14 7.82 -20.89
C SER A 94 -13.31 7.68 -19.61
N ILE A 95 -12.46 8.68 -19.31
CA ILE A 95 -11.63 8.71 -18.10
C ILE A 95 -12.44 9.35 -16.97
N ASP A 96 -12.46 8.71 -15.79
CA ASP A 96 -13.02 9.33 -14.59
C ASP A 96 -12.03 10.35 -14.02
N HIS A 97 -12.34 11.63 -14.23
CA HIS A 97 -11.55 12.78 -13.78
C HIS A 97 -11.80 13.16 -12.31
N THR A 98 -12.76 12.52 -11.63
CA THR A 98 -13.16 12.86 -10.25
C THR A 98 -12.20 12.32 -9.17
N GLU A 99 -11.11 11.66 -9.57
CA GLU A 99 -10.24 10.91 -8.66
C GLU A 99 -8.82 11.45 -8.52
N GLN A 100 -8.42 12.40 -9.37
CA GLN A 100 -7.10 13.05 -9.31
C GLN A 100 -6.90 13.87 -8.01
N GLY A 101 -7.91 13.89 -7.14
CA GLY A 101 -7.87 14.45 -5.80
C GLY A 101 -6.81 13.87 -4.90
N ARG A 102 -6.47 12.59 -5.05
CA ARG A 102 -5.66 11.84 -4.07
C ARG A 102 -4.17 11.85 -4.40
N SER A 103 -3.66 13.00 -4.84
CA SER A 103 -2.23 13.18 -5.09
C SER A 103 -1.44 13.20 -3.79
N HIS A 104 -0.19 12.74 -3.85
CA HIS A 104 0.76 12.93 -2.74
C HIS A 104 0.88 14.41 -2.35
N ALA A 105 0.74 15.32 -3.32
CA ALA A 105 0.76 16.76 -3.09
C ALA A 105 -0.41 17.30 -2.23
N TYR A 106 -1.49 16.52 -2.07
CA TYR A 106 -2.67 16.92 -1.29
C TYR A 106 -2.85 16.07 -0.02
N ILE A 107 -1.87 15.25 0.35
CA ILE A 107 -1.94 14.44 1.59
C ILE A 107 -2.24 15.33 2.80
N GLU A 108 -1.61 16.50 2.90
CA GLU A 108 -1.84 17.44 3.99
C GLU A 108 -3.31 17.88 4.07
N GLU A 109 -3.97 18.12 2.94
CA GLU A 109 -5.38 18.55 2.90
C GLU A 109 -6.33 17.47 3.43
N TYR A 110 -6.03 16.20 3.15
CA TYR A 110 -6.79 15.05 3.67
C TYR A 110 -6.47 14.71 5.11
N MET A 111 -5.24 15.00 5.53
CA MET A 111 -4.79 14.89 6.91
C MET A 111 -5.06 16.19 7.69
N SER A 112 -5.72 17.17 7.07
CA SER A 112 -5.85 18.49 7.67
C SER A 112 -6.82 18.42 8.84
N TRP A 113 -6.42 19.13 9.88
CA TRP A 113 -6.98 19.17 11.22
C TRP A 113 -8.41 19.75 11.23
N GLU A 114 -8.89 20.25 10.09
CA GLU A 114 -10.21 20.87 9.93
C GLU A 114 -11.26 19.90 9.37
N ASN A 115 -10.87 18.81 8.68
CA ASN A 115 -11.79 17.97 7.90
C ASN A 115 -12.47 16.82 8.68
N ASP A 116 -11.93 16.40 9.83
CA ASP A 116 -12.51 15.29 10.63
C ASP A 116 -13.33 15.75 11.86
N GLY A 117 -13.39 17.06 12.10
CA GLY A 117 -14.12 17.67 13.22
C GLY A 117 -13.48 17.47 14.60
N THR A 118 -12.35 16.77 14.72
CA THR A 118 -11.58 16.59 15.96
C THR A 118 -10.22 17.28 15.92
N GLY A 119 -9.61 17.37 14.73
CA GLY A 119 -8.30 17.97 14.52
C GLY A 119 -7.16 17.25 15.20
N ASP A 120 -7.32 15.99 15.63
CA ASP A 120 -6.28 15.28 16.36
C ASP A 120 -6.28 13.77 16.01
N HIS A 121 -5.50 13.43 15.00
CA HIS A 121 -5.41 12.06 14.48
C HIS A 121 -4.53 11.17 15.36
N ASN A 122 -4.76 9.85 15.29
CA ASN A 122 -3.83 8.85 15.83
C ASN A 122 -2.48 8.98 15.11
N VAL A 123 -1.36 9.00 15.84
CA VAL A 123 -0.01 9.08 15.27
C VAL A 123 0.25 7.93 14.29
N LEU A 124 -0.33 6.75 14.51
CA LEU A 124 -0.21 5.61 13.59
C LEU A 124 -0.76 5.91 12.18
N CYS A 125 -1.60 6.92 12.00
CA CYS A 125 -2.09 7.32 10.67
C CYS A 125 -1.00 7.97 9.79
N ILE A 126 0.05 8.55 10.37
CA ILE A 126 1.13 9.18 9.59
C ILE A 126 2.24 8.20 9.17
N ALA A 127 2.18 6.94 9.64
CA ALA A 127 3.16 5.88 9.35
C ALA A 127 3.37 5.59 7.86
N CYS A 128 2.43 6.01 7.00
CA CYS A 128 2.52 5.87 5.54
C CYS A 128 2.26 7.21 4.84
N LYS A 129 2.62 8.34 5.48
CA LYS A 129 2.33 9.70 4.99
C LYS A 129 3.51 10.65 5.16
N SER A 130 4.33 10.43 6.19
CA SER A 130 5.46 11.29 6.51
C SER A 130 6.60 10.51 7.16
N ASN A 131 7.83 10.93 6.86
CA ASN A 131 9.02 10.50 7.60
C ASN A 131 9.02 10.99 9.07
N LEU A 132 8.15 11.94 9.44
CA LEU A 132 7.89 12.33 10.82
C LEU A 132 7.51 11.15 11.73
N PHE A 133 6.95 10.07 11.14
CA PHE A 133 6.69 8.85 11.91
C PHE A 133 7.95 8.30 12.59
N ASN A 134 9.12 8.47 11.97
CA ASN A 134 10.39 8.04 12.56
C ASN A 134 10.69 8.82 13.84
N ASP A 135 10.54 10.14 13.81
CA ASP A 135 10.76 11.00 14.97
C ASP A 135 9.75 10.70 16.09
N ALA A 136 8.48 10.45 15.72
CA ALA A 136 7.46 10.04 16.68
C ALA A 136 7.79 8.68 17.31
N TYR A 137 8.33 7.73 16.55
CA TYR A 137 8.80 6.45 17.06
C TYR A 137 10.05 6.58 17.93
N ASP A 138 10.94 7.54 17.65
CA ASP A 138 12.08 7.83 18.52
C ASP A 138 11.64 8.45 19.86
N GLU A 139 10.58 9.27 19.86
CA GLU A 139 10.02 9.88 21.08
C GLU A 139 9.25 8.87 21.94
N LEU A 140 8.37 8.07 21.34
CA LEU A 140 7.41 7.23 22.05
C LEU A 140 7.76 5.73 22.04
N GLY A 141 8.57 5.27 21.10
CA GLY A 141 8.91 3.86 20.92
C GLY A 141 7.67 2.96 20.80
N ASP A 142 7.70 1.83 21.49
CA ASP A 142 6.63 0.84 21.45
C ASP A 142 5.32 1.31 22.13
N ASP A 143 5.35 2.44 22.87
CA ASP A 143 4.14 3.01 23.47
C ASP A 143 3.18 3.57 22.40
N LEU A 144 3.65 3.84 21.17
CA LEU A 144 2.79 4.18 20.01
C LEU A 144 1.72 3.13 19.73
N PHE A 145 2.01 1.87 19.99
CA PHE A 145 1.12 0.75 19.69
C PHE A 145 0.28 0.33 20.89
N LYS A 146 0.34 1.05 22.01
CA LYS A 146 -0.48 0.79 23.20
C LYS A 146 -1.67 1.72 23.23
N THR A 147 -2.74 1.27 23.86
CA THR A 147 -3.91 2.10 24.12
C THR A 147 -3.96 2.57 25.58
N ASP A 148 -4.56 3.75 25.78
CA ASP A 148 -4.90 4.27 27.10
C ASP A 148 -6.04 3.47 27.77
N ALA A 149 -6.53 3.93 28.93
CA ALA A 149 -7.62 3.26 29.65
C ALA A 149 -8.96 3.31 28.88
N GLU A 150 -9.09 4.23 27.94
CA GLU A 150 -10.24 4.46 27.08
C GLU A 150 -10.12 3.73 25.73
N GLY A 151 -8.99 3.06 25.46
CA GLY A 151 -8.75 2.32 24.23
C GLY A 151 -8.21 3.15 23.07
N ASN A 152 -7.65 4.34 23.33
CA ASN A 152 -7.07 5.21 22.31
C ASN A 152 -5.55 5.07 22.24
N HIS A 153 -5.01 4.98 21.02
CA HIS A 153 -3.58 5.16 20.76
C HIS A 153 -3.15 6.62 20.91
N PRO A 154 -1.83 6.88 21.06
CA PRO A 154 -1.29 8.23 21.07
C PRO A 154 -1.76 9.06 19.88
N ARG A 155 -2.07 10.32 20.16
CA ARG A 155 -2.58 11.30 19.22
C ARG A 155 -1.48 12.26 18.80
N MET A 156 -1.67 12.96 17.69
CA MET A 156 -0.72 13.98 17.23
C MET A 156 -0.50 15.07 18.29
N SER A 157 -1.54 15.42 19.06
CA SER A 157 -1.46 16.38 20.16
C SER A 157 -0.67 15.90 21.37
N ASP A 158 -0.39 14.60 21.48
CA ASP A 158 0.43 14.02 22.56
C ASP A 158 1.94 14.14 22.28
N LEU A 159 2.33 14.39 21.03
CA LEU A 159 3.73 14.57 20.63
C LEU A 159 4.31 15.87 21.17
N SER A 160 5.63 15.98 21.23
CA SER A 160 6.29 17.23 21.59
C SER A 160 5.90 18.40 20.65
N PRO A 161 5.89 19.65 21.15
CA PRO A 161 5.53 20.82 20.32
C PRO A 161 6.37 20.97 19.05
N GLU A 162 7.63 20.51 19.07
CA GLU A 162 8.51 20.50 17.90
C GLU A 162 7.99 19.56 16.81
N LEU A 163 7.54 18.36 17.17
CA LEU A 163 6.97 17.41 16.21
C LEU A 163 5.59 17.83 15.73
N GLN A 164 4.80 18.48 16.58
CA GLN A 164 3.51 19.06 16.16
C GLN A 164 3.68 20.14 15.09
N GLU A 165 4.73 20.97 15.16
CA GLU A 165 5.04 21.97 14.14
C GLU A 165 5.46 21.34 12.80
N LYS A 166 6.14 20.18 12.85
CA LYS A 166 6.55 19.40 11.66
C LYS A 166 5.45 18.53 11.06
N ALA A 167 4.26 18.45 11.68
CA ALA A 167 3.16 17.59 11.23
C ALA A 167 2.60 17.93 9.84
N GLN A 168 3.01 19.04 9.24
CA GLN A 168 2.65 19.42 7.87
C GLN A 168 3.60 18.82 6.81
N ASP A 169 4.77 18.30 7.22
CA ASP A 169 5.76 17.73 6.32
C ASP A 169 5.32 16.34 5.83
N MET A 170 4.45 16.30 4.82
CA MET A 170 3.90 15.09 4.22
C MET A 170 4.58 14.82 2.87
N TRP A 171 4.95 13.56 2.60
CA TRP A 171 5.59 13.15 1.35
C TRP A 171 6.83 14.00 0.96
N THR A 172 7.86 13.96 1.81
CA THR A 172 9.10 14.71 1.66
C THR A 172 10.17 13.97 0.84
N CYS A 173 11.23 14.66 0.42
CA CYS A 173 12.39 14.05 -0.24
C CYS A 173 12.98 12.91 0.61
N GLU A 174 13.12 13.15 1.91
CA GLU A 174 13.65 12.25 2.92
C GLU A 174 12.74 11.05 3.21
N THR A 175 11.53 11.02 2.65
CA THR A 175 10.70 9.82 2.69
C THR A 175 11.26 8.73 1.78
N CYS A 176 11.91 9.11 0.67
CA CYS A 176 12.35 8.17 -0.37
C CYS A 176 13.84 8.26 -0.71
N HIS A 177 14.57 9.27 -0.23
CA HIS A 177 15.99 9.48 -0.52
C HIS A 177 16.83 9.57 0.76
N GLU A 178 17.93 8.80 0.81
CA GLU A 178 18.85 8.82 1.94
C GLU A 178 19.63 10.15 2.00
N GLY A 179 19.39 10.96 3.02
CA GLY A 179 20.10 12.22 3.22
C GLY A 179 19.55 13.39 2.40
N GLY A 180 18.31 13.30 1.92
CA GLY A 180 17.61 14.37 1.20
C GLY A 180 17.61 14.19 -0.31
N SER A 181 17.20 15.22 -1.06
CA SER A 181 16.86 15.12 -2.50
C SER A 181 17.95 14.55 -3.42
N ASP A 182 19.23 14.69 -3.07
CA ASP A 182 20.37 14.19 -3.86
C ASP A 182 20.81 12.77 -3.44
N GLY A 183 20.15 12.19 -2.45
CA GLY A 183 20.42 10.88 -1.90
C GLY A 183 20.04 9.73 -2.83
N PRO A 184 20.62 8.53 -2.63
CA PRO A 184 20.12 7.32 -3.29
C PRO A 184 18.67 7.03 -2.86
N VAL A 185 17.88 6.48 -3.78
CA VAL A 185 16.52 6.02 -3.51
C VAL A 185 16.55 4.82 -2.56
N SER A 186 15.72 4.84 -1.54
CA SER A 186 15.61 3.77 -0.54
C SER A 186 14.36 3.98 0.34
N SER A 187 13.92 2.98 1.08
CA SER A 187 12.85 3.14 2.08
C SER A 187 13.39 3.67 3.41
N GLN A 188 12.79 4.75 3.92
CA GLN A 188 13.27 5.49 5.10
C GLN A 188 12.38 5.31 6.33
N ILE A 189 11.10 4.97 6.16
CA ILE A 189 10.13 4.87 7.26
C ILE A 189 10.36 3.58 8.09
N VAL A 190 10.57 3.75 9.40
CA VAL A 190 10.86 2.66 10.34
C VAL A 190 9.74 1.62 10.41
N TYR A 191 8.47 2.03 10.33
CA TYR A 191 7.32 1.11 10.33
C TYR A 191 7.45 0.05 9.24
N PHE A 192 7.70 0.49 8.00
CA PHE A 192 7.90 -0.41 6.86
C PHE A 192 9.24 -1.14 6.93
N ASN A 193 10.32 -0.47 7.32
CA ASN A 193 11.64 -1.10 7.36
C ASN A 193 11.72 -2.26 8.36
N GLU A 194 10.96 -2.20 9.46
CA GLU A 194 10.88 -3.28 10.46
C GLU A 194 9.85 -4.36 10.05
N LEU A 195 8.57 -3.99 9.89
CA LEU A 195 7.51 -4.97 9.57
C LEU A 195 7.60 -5.51 8.13
N GLY A 196 8.04 -4.67 7.20
CA GLY A 196 8.15 -4.96 5.78
C GLY A 196 9.49 -5.54 5.37
N ALA A 197 10.40 -5.87 6.30
CA ALA A 197 11.75 -6.34 6.00
C ALA A 197 11.78 -7.51 4.99
N ASP A 198 10.89 -8.48 5.14
CA ASP A 198 10.77 -9.64 4.25
C ASP A 198 10.28 -9.28 2.84
N LEU A 199 9.45 -8.25 2.71
CA LEU A 199 9.01 -7.71 1.41
C LEU A 199 10.13 -6.89 0.78
N LYS A 200 10.72 -5.95 1.54
CA LYS A 200 11.86 -5.12 1.13
C LYS A 200 13.02 -5.97 0.60
N ALA A 201 13.32 -7.10 1.23
CA ALA A 201 14.41 -7.99 0.81
C ALA A 201 14.18 -8.69 -0.54
N LYS A 202 12.95 -8.62 -1.11
CA LYS A 202 12.57 -9.29 -2.36
C LYS A 202 12.38 -8.32 -3.53
N VAL A 203 12.40 -7.02 -3.28
CA VAL A 203 12.12 -5.98 -4.27
C VAL A 203 13.31 -5.03 -4.41
N SER A 204 13.34 -4.24 -5.49
CA SER A 204 14.34 -3.19 -5.69
C SER A 204 14.14 -2.04 -4.69
N ASP A 205 15.15 -1.18 -4.51
CA ASP A 205 15.00 0.00 -3.65
C ASP A 205 13.96 0.99 -4.18
N ASN A 206 13.75 1.06 -5.51
CA ASN A 206 12.68 1.86 -6.13
C ASN A 206 11.30 1.34 -5.72
N VAL A 207 11.09 0.02 -5.80
CA VAL A 207 9.82 -0.60 -5.37
C VAL A 207 9.66 -0.50 -3.85
N ALA A 208 10.74 -0.65 -3.08
CA ALA A 208 10.72 -0.49 -1.64
C ALA A 208 10.30 0.93 -1.22
N ALA A 209 10.76 1.97 -1.92
CA ALA A 209 10.38 3.37 -1.64
C ALA A 209 8.86 3.58 -1.77
N CYS A 210 8.21 3.02 -2.79
CA CYS A 210 6.74 3.02 -2.91
C CYS A 210 6.07 2.10 -1.88
N GLY A 211 6.69 0.94 -1.63
CA GLY A 211 6.23 -0.09 -0.73
C GLY A 211 6.14 0.33 0.74
N GLN A 212 6.75 1.46 1.13
CA GLN A 212 6.59 2.04 2.46
C GLN A 212 5.12 2.29 2.84
N CYS A 213 4.34 2.69 1.84
CA CYS A 213 2.95 3.07 2.00
C CYS A 213 2.01 2.10 1.29
N HIS A 214 2.39 1.65 0.09
CA HIS A 214 1.55 0.84 -0.79
C HIS A 214 1.69 -0.66 -0.51
N ASN A 215 1.28 -1.05 0.69
CA ASN A 215 1.41 -2.38 1.28
C ASN A 215 0.21 -2.72 2.17
N VAL A 216 0.18 -3.94 2.71
CA VAL A 216 -0.87 -4.41 3.64
C VAL A 216 -0.68 -4.09 5.13
N LEU A 217 0.40 -3.44 5.52
CA LEU A 217 0.80 -3.27 6.92
C LEU A 217 -0.13 -2.36 7.72
N ALA A 218 -0.94 -1.54 7.05
CA ALA A 218 -2.00 -0.78 7.71
C ALA A 218 -3.06 -1.70 8.37
N ALA A 219 -3.15 -2.96 7.95
CA ALA A 219 -4.07 -3.96 8.52
C ALA A 219 -3.73 -4.37 9.96
N ILE A 220 -2.55 -4.02 10.47
CA ILE A 220 -2.08 -4.44 11.79
C ILE A 220 -1.65 -3.29 12.69
N LYS A 221 -1.73 -2.05 12.21
CA LYS A 221 -1.27 -0.88 12.95
C LYS A 221 -1.95 -0.73 14.31
N ASP A 222 -3.23 -1.09 14.39
CA ASP A 222 -4.06 -0.96 15.60
C ASP A 222 -4.01 -2.23 16.50
N VAL A 223 -3.08 -3.15 16.27
CA VAL A 223 -2.87 -4.31 17.15
C VAL A 223 -2.25 -3.82 18.46
N GLU A 224 -2.99 -4.00 19.57
CA GLU A 224 -2.55 -3.61 20.91
C GLU A 224 -1.18 -4.22 21.26
N GLY A 225 -0.21 -3.36 21.54
CA GLY A 225 1.15 -3.73 21.91
C GLY A 225 1.97 -4.35 20.77
N LEU A 226 1.66 -4.02 19.51
CA LEU A 226 2.42 -4.47 18.34
C LEU A 226 3.93 -4.22 18.51
N ASP A 227 4.71 -5.30 18.49
CA ASP A 227 6.17 -5.26 18.48
C ASP A 227 6.66 -5.32 17.04
N ILE A 228 6.91 -4.16 16.43
CA ILE A 228 7.28 -4.06 15.01
C ILE A 228 8.61 -4.73 14.67
N LYS A 229 9.51 -4.90 15.65
CA LYS A 229 10.85 -5.49 15.47
C LYS A 229 10.83 -7.01 15.47
N ASN A 230 9.85 -7.61 16.16
CA ASN A 230 9.73 -9.07 16.27
C ASN A 230 8.52 -9.65 15.53
N THR A 231 7.68 -8.80 14.95
CA THR A 231 6.52 -9.21 14.15
C THR A 231 6.91 -9.33 12.68
N ASN A 232 6.59 -10.46 12.06
CA ASN A 232 6.76 -10.67 10.62
C ASN A 232 5.39 -10.94 9.95
N PRO A 233 4.78 -9.92 9.34
CA PRO A 233 3.50 -10.04 8.62
C PRO A 233 3.56 -10.93 7.39
N TYR A 234 4.74 -11.13 6.82
CA TYR A 234 4.94 -11.90 5.59
C TYR A 234 5.46 -13.32 5.84
N LYS A 235 5.44 -13.82 7.10
CA LYS A 235 5.90 -15.17 7.47
C LYS A 235 5.21 -16.31 6.72
N TYR A 236 3.99 -16.08 6.24
CA TYR A 236 3.20 -17.04 5.44
C TYR A 236 3.22 -16.71 3.94
N GLY A 237 4.10 -15.82 3.52
CA GLY A 237 4.18 -15.31 2.15
C GLY A 237 3.48 -13.96 1.96
N ILE A 238 3.64 -13.40 0.77
CA ILE A 238 3.09 -12.09 0.36
C ILE A 238 1.75 -12.21 -0.38
N THR A 239 1.12 -13.38 -0.34
CA THR A 239 -0.14 -13.65 -1.04
C THR A 239 -1.33 -13.27 -0.13
N PRO A 240 -2.53 -13.07 -0.70
CA PRO A 240 -3.73 -12.83 0.11
C PRO A 240 -4.04 -13.97 1.10
N ASP A 241 -3.65 -15.21 0.79
CA ASP A 241 -3.78 -16.33 1.73
C ASP A 241 -2.83 -16.19 2.93
N GLY A 242 -1.58 -15.82 2.67
CA GLY A 242 -0.59 -15.58 3.72
C GLY A 242 -1.00 -14.41 4.62
N PHE A 243 -1.52 -13.34 4.00
CA PHE A 243 -2.12 -12.21 4.69
C PHE A 243 -3.26 -12.63 5.62
N LEU A 244 -4.28 -13.33 5.11
CA LEU A 244 -5.41 -13.80 5.91
C LEU A 244 -4.99 -14.70 7.07
N GLN A 245 -4.03 -15.60 6.81
CA GLN A 245 -3.51 -16.47 7.86
C GLN A 245 -2.80 -15.66 8.95
N PHE A 246 -2.01 -14.66 8.57
CA PHE A 246 -1.30 -13.82 9.52
C PHE A 246 -2.24 -12.92 10.32
N THR A 247 -3.12 -12.18 9.65
CA THR A 247 -4.00 -11.20 10.30
C THR A 247 -5.02 -11.87 11.21
N SER A 248 -5.49 -13.08 10.86
CA SER A 248 -6.36 -13.86 11.74
C SER A 248 -5.65 -14.38 12.99
N GLU A 249 -4.36 -14.69 12.89
CA GLU A 249 -3.56 -15.14 14.04
C GLU A 249 -3.29 -14.00 15.03
N ILE A 250 -2.94 -12.81 14.51
CA ILE A 250 -2.55 -11.67 15.35
C ILE A 250 -3.74 -10.79 15.77
N GLY A 251 -4.93 -11.00 15.18
CA GLY A 251 -6.11 -10.19 15.45
C GLY A 251 -6.02 -8.80 14.80
N GLY A 252 -5.57 -8.75 13.54
CA GLY A 252 -5.49 -7.52 12.76
C GLY A 252 -6.85 -6.81 12.59
N THR A 253 -6.81 -5.61 12.01
CA THR A 253 -7.97 -4.76 11.76
C THR A 253 -9.02 -5.53 10.96
N LYS A 254 -10.19 -5.71 11.59
CA LYS A 254 -11.28 -6.53 11.08
C LYS A 254 -12.60 -5.78 11.02
N LEU A 255 -13.46 -6.24 10.13
CA LEU A 255 -14.86 -5.85 10.04
C LEU A 255 -15.71 -7.11 10.28
N GLU A 256 -16.60 -7.06 11.26
CA GLU A 256 -17.50 -8.17 11.57
C GLU A 256 -18.95 -7.79 11.23
N ASP A 257 -19.66 -8.70 10.59
CA ASP A 257 -21.11 -8.58 10.39
C ASP A 257 -21.84 -9.39 11.46
N GLU A 258 -22.53 -8.72 12.37
CA GLU A 258 -23.28 -9.36 13.46
C GLU A 258 -24.40 -10.28 12.95
N ALA A 259 -25.01 -9.94 11.81
CA ALA A 259 -26.16 -10.69 11.29
C ALA A 259 -25.77 -12.06 10.75
N THR A 260 -24.64 -12.14 10.04
CA THR A 260 -24.15 -13.38 9.44
C THR A 260 -23.04 -14.05 10.24
N GLY A 261 -22.31 -13.31 11.08
CA GLY A 261 -21.08 -13.76 11.74
C GLY A 261 -19.86 -13.80 10.81
N ILE A 262 -19.92 -13.15 9.64
CA ILE A 262 -18.78 -13.05 8.71
C ILE A 262 -17.75 -12.09 9.30
N VAL A 263 -16.47 -12.46 9.17
CA VAL A 263 -15.32 -11.62 9.58
C VAL A 263 -14.43 -11.37 8.38
N LEU A 264 -14.11 -10.10 8.12
CA LEU A 264 -13.20 -9.66 7.05
C LEU A 264 -11.97 -9.00 7.66
N TYR A 265 -10.79 -9.23 7.08
CA TYR A 265 -9.55 -8.52 7.44
C TYR A 265 -9.21 -7.52 6.34
N ARG A 266 -8.90 -6.28 6.72
CA ARG A 266 -8.73 -5.18 5.75
C ARG A 266 -7.31 -5.16 5.20
N ALA A 267 -7.13 -5.59 3.95
CA ALA A 267 -5.82 -5.62 3.32
C ALA A 267 -5.24 -4.23 3.03
N ASN A 268 -6.05 -3.17 2.90
CA ASN A 268 -5.63 -1.77 2.62
C ASN A 268 -4.54 -1.66 1.51
N HIS A 269 -4.91 -1.35 0.27
CA HIS A 269 -4.00 -1.13 -0.88
C HIS A 269 -2.75 -2.06 -0.98
N PRO A 270 -2.93 -3.38 -1.18
CA PRO A 270 -1.85 -4.38 -1.38
C PRO A 270 -1.10 -4.22 -2.73
N THR A 271 -0.58 -3.05 -3.03
CA THR A 271 -0.04 -2.73 -4.36
C THR A 271 1.27 -3.48 -4.64
N VAL A 272 2.26 -3.42 -3.75
CA VAL A 272 3.54 -4.09 -3.98
C VAL A 272 3.36 -5.60 -3.95
N GLU A 273 2.54 -6.11 -3.03
CA GLU A 273 2.21 -7.54 -2.97
C GLU A 273 1.50 -8.03 -4.23
N MET A 274 0.63 -7.21 -4.84
CA MET A 274 -0.02 -7.54 -6.11
C MET A 274 0.95 -7.48 -7.29
N TYR A 275 1.81 -6.46 -7.32
CA TYR A 275 2.83 -6.29 -8.34
C TYR A 275 3.85 -7.43 -8.32
N SER A 276 4.20 -7.94 -7.14
CA SER A 276 5.13 -9.06 -7.03
C SER A 276 4.57 -10.35 -7.66
N GLY A 277 5.42 -11.04 -8.40
CA GLY A 277 5.07 -12.17 -9.26
C GLY A 277 4.43 -11.78 -10.59
N SER A 278 4.32 -10.48 -10.93
CA SER A 278 3.79 -10.03 -12.21
C SER A 278 4.78 -10.23 -13.36
N GLN A 279 4.26 -10.16 -14.60
CA GLN A 279 5.11 -10.17 -15.79
C GLN A 279 5.99 -8.91 -15.88
N HIS A 280 5.52 -7.76 -15.38
CA HIS A 280 6.31 -6.53 -15.36
C HIS A 280 7.49 -6.64 -14.39
N GLU A 281 7.28 -7.18 -13.18
CA GLU A 281 8.38 -7.48 -12.26
C GLU A 281 9.35 -8.50 -12.87
N ALA A 282 8.84 -9.56 -13.49
CA ALA A 282 9.68 -10.58 -14.14
C ALA A 282 10.53 -10.03 -15.30
N MET A 283 10.10 -8.92 -15.91
CA MET A 283 10.85 -8.18 -16.93
C MET A 283 11.78 -7.12 -16.34
N GLY A 284 11.81 -6.95 -15.02
CA GLY A 284 12.66 -6.00 -14.32
C GLY A 284 12.18 -4.56 -14.34
N LEU A 285 10.88 -4.33 -14.56
CA LEU A 285 10.27 -2.99 -14.49
C LEU A 285 9.84 -2.67 -13.06
N ASP A 286 10.24 -1.51 -12.55
CA ASP A 286 9.85 -0.99 -11.24
C ASP A 286 8.63 -0.05 -11.32
N CYS A 287 8.07 0.32 -10.17
CA CYS A 287 6.96 1.30 -10.08
C CYS A 287 7.30 2.63 -10.78
N SER A 288 8.54 3.10 -10.62
CA SER A 288 9.04 4.35 -11.17
C SER A 288 9.12 4.35 -12.69
N ASP A 289 9.28 3.20 -13.34
CA ASP A 289 9.36 3.12 -14.80
C ASP A 289 8.05 3.56 -15.47
N CYS A 290 6.92 3.42 -14.77
CA CYS A 290 5.60 3.77 -15.27
C CYS A 290 5.03 5.04 -14.61
N HIS A 291 5.20 5.20 -13.30
CA HIS A 291 4.62 6.31 -12.54
C HIS A 291 5.54 7.53 -12.42
N MET A 292 6.85 7.37 -12.67
CA MET A 292 7.87 8.41 -12.53
C MET A 292 8.79 8.44 -13.76
N VAL A 293 8.18 8.45 -14.95
CA VAL A 293 8.91 8.35 -16.23
C VAL A 293 10.01 9.39 -16.37
N SER A 294 11.08 9.03 -17.08
CA SER A 294 12.12 10.00 -17.46
C SER A 294 11.52 11.06 -18.37
N MET A 295 11.71 12.33 -18.00
CA MET A 295 11.32 13.51 -18.76
C MET A 295 12.57 14.31 -19.16
N THR A 296 12.39 15.31 -20.02
CA THR A 296 13.47 16.24 -20.43
C THR A 296 13.08 17.65 -20.01
N SER A 297 13.98 18.35 -19.31
CA SER A 297 13.79 19.74 -18.88
C SER A 297 13.90 20.71 -20.06
N GLU A 298 13.51 21.97 -19.84
CA GLU A 298 13.62 23.03 -20.86
C GLU A 298 15.06 23.22 -21.39
N ASP A 299 16.07 22.99 -20.54
CA ASP A 299 17.48 23.06 -20.92
C ASP A 299 18.03 21.75 -21.54
N GLY A 300 17.15 20.78 -21.80
CA GLY A 300 17.47 19.55 -22.53
C GLY A 300 18.09 18.44 -21.68
N LYS A 301 18.03 18.54 -20.34
CA LYS A 301 18.58 17.51 -19.44
C LYS A 301 17.51 16.46 -19.08
N PRO A 302 17.86 15.18 -19.05
CA PRO A 302 16.95 14.16 -18.54
C PRO A 302 16.76 14.32 -17.04
N TYR A 303 15.53 14.11 -16.55
CA TYR A 303 15.19 14.05 -15.13
C TYR A 303 14.08 13.03 -14.90
N THR A 304 13.96 12.51 -13.68
CA THR A 304 12.87 11.60 -13.29
C THR A 304 11.65 12.42 -12.87
N SER A 305 10.49 12.17 -13.48
CA SER A 305 9.25 12.82 -13.07
C SER A 305 8.91 12.45 -11.62
N HIS A 306 8.62 13.44 -10.78
CA HIS A 306 8.16 13.22 -9.40
C HIS A 306 6.64 13.33 -9.24
N ASN A 307 5.90 13.41 -10.35
CA ASN A 307 4.44 13.29 -10.33
C ASN A 307 4.02 11.81 -10.21
N ALA A 308 4.36 11.19 -9.08
CA ALA A 308 4.10 9.77 -8.82
C ALA A 308 2.60 9.43 -8.70
N SER A 309 1.74 10.45 -8.53
CA SER A 309 0.28 10.31 -8.49
C SER A 309 -0.40 10.47 -9.86
N GLY A 310 0.39 10.69 -10.91
CA GLY A 310 -0.12 10.81 -12.27
C GLY A 310 -0.79 9.52 -12.74
N VAL A 311 -1.95 9.66 -13.40
CA VAL A 311 -2.63 8.53 -14.03
C VAL A 311 -1.84 8.12 -15.28
N ILE A 312 -1.30 6.90 -15.32
CA ILE A 312 -0.48 6.41 -16.46
C ILE A 312 -1.22 6.57 -17.80
N SER A 313 -2.53 6.30 -17.83
CA SER A 313 -3.35 6.42 -19.05
C SER A 313 -3.50 7.86 -19.55
N GLU A 314 -3.14 8.85 -18.74
CA GLU A 314 -3.13 10.28 -19.08
C GLU A 314 -1.71 10.79 -19.41
N ASN A 315 -0.71 9.91 -19.45
CA ASN A 315 0.67 10.28 -19.72
C ASN A 315 1.17 9.57 -20.99
N ASN A 316 1.28 10.33 -22.09
CA ASN A 316 1.77 9.81 -23.37
C ASN A 316 3.18 9.20 -23.28
N LEU A 317 4.09 9.79 -22.48
CA LEU A 317 5.43 9.24 -22.30
C LEU A 317 5.41 7.88 -21.58
N ALA A 318 4.50 7.73 -20.61
CA ALA A 318 4.29 6.44 -19.95
C ALA A 318 3.69 5.40 -20.90
N LEU A 319 2.74 5.79 -21.76
CA LEU A 319 2.18 4.91 -22.80
C LEU A 319 3.22 4.53 -23.87
N GLU A 320 4.09 5.45 -24.25
CA GLU A 320 5.23 5.17 -25.14
C GLU A 320 6.19 4.16 -24.54
N LYS A 321 6.46 4.27 -23.23
CA LYS A 321 7.31 3.31 -22.51
C LYS A 321 6.78 1.88 -22.60
N CYS A 322 5.45 1.69 -22.58
CA CYS A 322 4.84 0.38 -22.75
C CYS A 322 5.14 -0.26 -24.12
N LEU A 323 5.32 0.56 -25.17
CA LEU A 323 5.56 0.08 -26.53
C LEU A 323 6.88 -0.65 -26.69
N ASP A 324 7.88 -0.36 -25.83
CA ASP A 324 9.17 -1.06 -25.76
C ASP A 324 9.00 -2.59 -25.77
N CYS A 325 7.91 -3.08 -25.15
CA CYS A 325 7.58 -4.50 -25.08
C CYS A 325 6.30 -4.84 -25.88
N HIS A 326 5.23 -4.08 -25.72
CA HIS A 326 3.90 -4.43 -26.23
C HIS A 326 3.77 -4.32 -27.76
N GLU A 327 4.68 -3.62 -28.44
CA GLU A 327 4.73 -3.66 -29.90
C GLU A 327 5.05 -5.06 -30.41
N THR A 328 6.08 -5.68 -29.85
CA THR A 328 6.53 -7.02 -30.28
C THR A 328 5.62 -8.13 -29.75
N GLN A 329 5.10 -7.98 -28.53
CA GLN A 329 4.33 -9.03 -27.86
C GLN A 329 2.85 -9.04 -28.28
N ASN A 330 2.26 -7.87 -28.53
CA ASN A 330 0.82 -7.73 -28.74
C ASN A 330 0.47 -6.99 -30.03
N GLY A 331 1.46 -6.51 -30.79
CA GLY A 331 1.23 -5.75 -32.02
C GLY A 331 0.68 -4.35 -31.78
N VAL A 332 0.85 -3.80 -30.58
CA VAL A 332 0.41 -2.46 -30.19
C VAL A 332 1.43 -1.44 -30.67
N LYS A 333 1.06 -0.54 -31.59
CA LYS A 333 2.04 0.27 -32.33
C LYS A 333 2.14 1.72 -31.92
N THR A 334 1.11 2.24 -31.26
CA THR A 334 1.01 3.66 -30.92
C THR A 334 0.55 3.84 -29.48
N PRO A 335 0.84 4.98 -28.84
CA PRO A 335 0.32 5.28 -27.50
C PRO A 335 -1.21 5.18 -27.43
N LYS A 336 -1.90 5.59 -28.49
CA LYS A 336 -3.35 5.41 -28.63
C LYS A 336 -3.77 3.95 -28.62
N ASP A 337 -3.09 3.09 -29.39
CA ASP A 337 -3.37 1.65 -29.40
C ASP A 337 -3.08 1.01 -28.04
N MET A 338 -2.05 1.50 -27.34
CA MET A 338 -1.69 1.04 -26.00
C MET A 338 -2.75 1.41 -24.97
N LEU A 339 -3.28 2.63 -25.06
CA LEU A 339 -4.39 3.07 -24.23
C LEU A 339 -5.64 2.20 -24.46
N TYR A 340 -5.97 1.87 -25.70
CA TYR A 340 -7.07 0.92 -25.98
C TYR A 340 -6.79 -0.47 -25.44
N PHE A 341 -5.58 -1.00 -25.61
CA PHE A 341 -5.18 -2.30 -25.09
C PHE A 341 -5.33 -2.35 -23.56
N LEU A 342 -4.82 -1.34 -22.86
CA LEU A 342 -4.97 -1.19 -21.41
C LEU A 342 -6.44 -1.17 -21.00
N ARG A 343 -7.27 -0.33 -21.66
CA ARG A 343 -8.70 -0.21 -21.35
C ARG A 343 -9.46 -1.51 -21.59
N ALA A 344 -9.11 -2.25 -22.65
CA ALA A 344 -9.68 -3.57 -22.91
C ALA A 344 -9.38 -4.55 -21.78
N LYS A 345 -8.14 -4.56 -21.27
CA LYS A 345 -7.76 -5.39 -20.12
C LYS A 345 -8.40 -4.96 -18.81
N GLN A 346 -8.51 -3.66 -18.56
CA GLN A 346 -9.25 -3.14 -17.41
C GLN A 346 -10.73 -3.57 -17.48
N THR A 347 -11.36 -3.46 -18.65
CA THR A 347 -12.74 -3.91 -18.87
C THR A 347 -12.91 -5.41 -18.65
N GLU A 348 -11.98 -6.22 -19.16
CA GLU A 348 -11.99 -7.67 -19.00
C GLU A 348 -11.94 -8.05 -17.51
N LEU A 349 -11.01 -7.45 -16.76
CA LEU A 349 -10.86 -7.68 -15.32
C LEU A 349 -12.10 -7.18 -14.55
N ALA A 350 -12.62 -6.00 -14.90
CA ALA A 350 -13.81 -5.44 -14.26
C ALA A 350 -15.04 -6.34 -14.44
N ASN A 351 -15.26 -6.84 -15.66
CA ASN A 351 -16.35 -7.78 -15.93
C ASN A 351 -16.24 -9.04 -15.08
N LYS A 352 -15.02 -9.60 -14.93
CA LYS A 352 -14.79 -10.76 -14.07
C LYS A 352 -15.09 -10.43 -12.60
N GLN A 353 -14.63 -9.29 -12.11
CA GLN A 353 -14.95 -8.83 -10.75
C GLN A 353 -16.46 -8.70 -10.52
N GLY A 354 -17.21 -8.13 -11.48
CA GLY A 354 -18.68 -8.04 -11.42
C GLY A 354 -19.39 -9.40 -11.36
N VAL A 355 -18.89 -10.40 -12.09
CA VAL A 355 -19.42 -11.78 -12.01
C VAL A 355 -19.19 -12.38 -10.63
N VAL A 356 -17.96 -12.32 -10.11
CA VAL A 356 -17.62 -12.86 -8.78
C VAL A 356 -18.38 -12.12 -7.68
N GLN A 357 -18.49 -10.80 -7.78
CA GLN A 357 -19.28 -9.97 -6.89
C GLN A 357 -20.74 -10.44 -6.79
N THR A 358 -21.37 -10.69 -7.95
CA THR A 358 -22.78 -11.13 -7.99
C THR A 358 -22.96 -12.45 -7.26
N LYS A 359 -22.01 -13.39 -7.44
CA LYS A 359 -22.00 -14.67 -6.73
C LYS A 359 -21.76 -14.49 -5.23
N LEU A 360 -20.83 -13.63 -4.85
CA LEU A 360 -20.53 -13.31 -3.46
C LEU A 360 -21.76 -12.75 -2.73
N ASN A 361 -22.54 -11.88 -3.40
CA ASN A 361 -23.81 -11.36 -2.88
C ASN A 361 -24.84 -12.46 -2.66
N ASN A 362 -24.92 -13.43 -3.57
CA ASN A 362 -25.78 -14.61 -3.39
C ASN A 362 -25.34 -15.42 -2.18
N LEU A 363 -24.05 -15.69 -2.03
CA LEU A 363 -23.51 -16.41 -0.88
C LEU A 363 -23.85 -15.71 0.45
N TYR A 364 -23.72 -14.39 0.52
CA TYR A 364 -24.15 -13.63 1.69
C TYR A 364 -25.62 -13.89 2.04
N ASP A 365 -26.51 -13.78 1.04
CA ASP A 365 -27.96 -13.99 1.24
C ASP A 365 -28.26 -15.42 1.72
N GLN A 366 -27.54 -16.43 1.22
CA GLN A 366 -27.68 -17.81 1.66
C GLN A 366 -27.16 -18.04 3.08
N ILE A 367 -26.03 -17.42 3.45
CA ILE A 367 -25.51 -17.45 4.82
C ILE A 367 -26.53 -16.82 5.77
N LEU A 368 -27.06 -15.65 5.44
CA LEU A 368 -28.05 -14.96 6.26
C LEU A 368 -29.33 -15.79 6.42
N SER A 369 -29.82 -16.41 5.34
CA SER A 369 -30.97 -17.31 5.38
C SER A 369 -30.71 -18.52 6.30
N ALA A 370 -29.54 -19.14 6.17
CA ALA A 370 -29.12 -20.29 6.98
C ALA A 370 -28.97 -19.95 8.47
N VAL A 371 -28.46 -18.75 8.79
CA VAL A 371 -28.42 -18.24 10.17
C VAL A 371 -29.84 -18.08 10.72
N ASN A 372 -30.72 -17.42 9.96
CA ASN A 372 -32.08 -17.12 10.39
C ASN A 372 -32.96 -18.37 10.55
N SER A 373 -32.72 -19.43 9.76
CA SER A 373 -33.46 -20.69 9.91
C SER A 373 -33.04 -21.47 11.16
N GLY A 374 -31.82 -21.23 11.68
CA GLY A 374 -31.25 -21.94 12.82
C GLY A 374 -31.02 -23.43 12.59
N SER A 375 -31.16 -23.91 11.34
CA SER A 375 -31.15 -25.34 10.98
C SER A 375 -29.87 -25.79 10.28
N ALA A 376 -28.99 -24.87 9.90
CA ALA A 376 -27.76 -25.20 9.19
C ALA A 376 -26.74 -25.90 10.09
N ASN A 377 -26.02 -26.88 9.53
CA ASN A 377 -24.90 -27.49 10.23
C ASN A 377 -23.82 -26.42 10.47
N LYS A 378 -23.28 -26.38 11.69
CA LYS A 378 -22.26 -25.42 12.08
C LYS A 378 -21.04 -25.43 11.16
N ASP A 379 -20.51 -26.59 10.79
CA ASP A 379 -19.29 -26.71 10.00
C ASP A 379 -19.50 -26.19 8.57
N VAL A 380 -20.69 -26.40 7.99
CA VAL A 380 -21.02 -25.86 6.66
C VAL A 380 -21.24 -24.36 6.70
N LEU A 381 -21.90 -23.86 7.73
CA LEU A 381 -22.10 -22.42 7.89
C LEU A 381 -20.77 -21.68 8.13
N ASP A 382 -19.87 -22.27 8.93
CA ASP A 382 -18.53 -21.71 9.15
C ASP A 382 -17.68 -21.79 7.88
N GLY A 383 -17.74 -22.90 7.13
CA GLY A 383 -17.07 -23.02 5.83
C GLY A 383 -17.56 -21.97 4.81
N ALA A 384 -18.86 -21.68 4.79
CA ALA A 384 -19.42 -20.63 3.93
C ALA A 384 -18.94 -19.22 4.33
N ARG A 385 -18.84 -18.93 5.63
CA ARG A 385 -18.27 -17.66 6.13
C ARG A 385 -16.80 -17.51 5.77
N GLU A 386 -16.02 -18.58 5.91
CA GLU A 386 -14.60 -18.58 5.50
C GLU A 386 -14.47 -18.36 3.99
N ALA A 387 -15.26 -19.07 3.19
CA ALA A 387 -15.28 -18.90 1.73
C ALA A 387 -15.62 -17.46 1.35
N TYR A 388 -16.63 -16.86 2.00
CA TYR A 388 -16.99 -15.46 1.78
C TYR A 388 -15.82 -14.52 2.11
N SER A 389 -15.20 -14.69 3.29
CA SER A 389 -14.08 -13.85 3.73
C SER A 389 -12.88 -13.94 2.79
N ARG A 390 -12.48 -15.16 2.41
CA ARG A 390 -11.35 -15.39 1.52
C ARG A 390 -11.60 -14.88 0.10
N ALA A 391 -12.79 -15.16 -0.45
CA ALA A 391 -13.18 -14.65 -1.76
C ALA A 391 -13.21 -13.11 -1.79
N THR A 392 -13.68 -12.50 -0.70
CA THR A 392 -13.65 -11.05 -0.54
C THR A 392 -12.22 -10.50 -0.58
N THR A 393 -11.29 -11.09 0.18
CA THR A 393 -9.89 -10.66 0.16
C THR A 393 -9.26 -10.82 -1.21
N TYR A 394 -9.59 -11.85 -1.99
CA TYR A 394 -9.11 -11.99 -3.37
C TYR A 394 -9.59 -10.87 -4.29
N ILE A 395 -10.85 -10.43 -4.15
CA ILE A 395 -11.38 -9.29 -4.90
C ILE A 395 -10.68 -8.00 -4.47
N GLU A 396 -10.54 -7.78 -3.17
CA GLU A 396 -9.86 -6.62 -2.58
C GLU A 396 -8.39 -6.53 -3.01
N TRP A 397 -7.69 -7.68 -3.03
CA TRP A 397 -6.30 -7.78 -3.51
C TRP A 397 -6.22 -7.30 -4.95
N GLY A 398 -7.05 -7.89 -5.82
CA GLY A 398 -7.22 -7.53 -7.23
C GLY A 398 -7.43 -6.04 -7.42
N ALA A 399 -8.43 -5.49 -6.74
CA ALA A 399 -8.85 -4.09 -6.89
C ALA A 399 -7.95 -3.09 -6.14
N GLN A 400 -6.98 -3.54 -5.33
CA GLN A 400 -6.23 -2.73 -4.38
C GLN A 400 -7.15 -1.85 -3.51
N SER A 401 -8.28 -2.40 -3.11
CA SER A 401 -9.34 -1.69 -2.38
C SER A 401 -9.73 -2.47 -1.12
N PHE A 402 -10.51 -1.85 -0.24
CA PHE A 402 -11.04 -2.52 0.94
C PHE A 402 -12.48 -2.10 1.24
N ILE A 403 -13.24 -2.99 1.87
CA ILE A 403 -14.60 -2.76 2.32
C ILE A 403 -14.59 -1.93 3.61
N THR A 404 -15.32 -0.82 3.58
CA THR A 404 -15.47 0.07 4.73
C THR A 404 -16.66 -0.30 5.61
N THR A 405 -17.76 -0.81 5.03
CA THR A 405 -18.98 -1.20 5.76
C THR A 405 -19.68 -2.40 5.14
N PHE A 406 -20.40 -3.17 5.95
CA PHE A 406 -21.41 -4.13 5.47
C PHE A 406 -22.73 -3.38 5.20
N ALA A 407 -22.76 -2.53 4.18
CA ALA A 407 -23.97 -1.79 3.80
C ALA A 407 -24.46 -2.23 2.40
N ASN A 408 -25.69 -2.75 2.34
CA ASN A 408 -26.47 -2.91 1.11
C ASN A 408 -25.91 -3.83 0.01
N LYS A 409 -25.34 -5.00 0.35
CA LYS A 409 -25.01 -6.06 -0.63
C LYS A 409 -24.15 -5.59 -1.82
N ASN A 410 -23.49 -4.45 -1.70
CA ASN A 410 -22.60 -3.90 -2.70
C ASN A 410 -21.25 -3.84 -2.00
N LEU A 411 -20.20 -4.40 -2.62
CA LEU A 411 -18.85 -3.95 -2.29
C LEU A 411 -18.79 -2.48 -2.75
N THR A 412 -19.25 -1.56 -1.92
CA THR A 412 -18.86 -0.17 -2.05
C THR A 412 -17.44 -0.12 -1.51
N THR A 413 -16.49 -0.34 -2.40
CA THR A 413 -15.07 -0.18 -2.14
C THR A 413 -14.83 1.24 -1.64
N ASN A 414 -13.96 1.41 -0.62
CA ASN A 414 -13.53 2.75 -0.22
C ASN A 414 -13.05 3.51 -1.48
N PRO A 415 -13.54 4.73 -1.73
CA PRO A 415 -13.18 5.54 -2.89
C PRO A 415 -11.70 5.97 -2.97
N LEU A 416 -10.78 5.40 -2.19
CA LEU A 416 -9.32 5.56 -2.42
C LEU A 416 -8.92 5.13 -3.84
N ALA A 417 -9.69 4.21 -4.43
CA ALA A 417 -9.98 4.19 -5.85
C ALA A 417 -11.47 4.57 -5.94
N GLY A 418 -11.81 5.76 -6.46
CA GLY A 418 -13.17 6.30 -6.55
C GLY A 418 -14.16 5.42 -7.32
N SER A 419 -15.19 6.01 -7.91
CA SER A 419 -16.41 5.32 -8.37
C SER A 419 -16.24 4.06 -9.23
N ASP A 420 -15.07 3.80 -9.81
CA ASP A 420 -14.77 2.66 -10.70
C ASP A 420 -13.56 1.79 -10.27
N GLY A 421 -13.47 1.34 -9.02
CA GLY A 421 -12.39 0.45 -8.52
C GLY A 421 -12.19 -0.88 -9.27
N GLN A 422 -13.06 -1.22 -10.22
CA GLN A 422 -12.97 -2.46 -10.98
C GLN A 422 -12.03 -2.33 -12.18
N GLY A 423 -11.12 -3.29 -12.34
CA GLY A 423 -10.26 -3.43 -13.51
C GLY A 423 -9.00 -2.56 -13.55
N ARG A 424 -8.92 -1.45 -12.82
CA ARG A 424 -7.83 -0.46 -12.93
C ARG A 424 -6.42 -1.01 -12.76
N THR A 425 -6.28 -1.97 -11.87
CA THR A 425 -5.03 -2.63 -11.51
C THR A 425 -4.59 -3.70 -12.51
N ALA A 426 -5.30 -3.87 -13.64
CA ALA A 426 -4.96 -4.84 -14.68
C ALA A 426 -3.48 -4.74 -15.12
N ALA A 427 -2.91 -3.53 -15.18
CA ALA A 427 -1.51 -3.33 -15.53
C ALA A 427 -0.53 -3.82 -14.45
N HIS A 428 -0.93 -3.88 -13.17
CA HIS A 428 -0.05 -4.35 -12.10
C HIS A 428 0.17 -5.86 -12.20
N ASN A 429 -0.89 -6.65 -12.32
CA ASN A 429 -0.82 -8.11 -12.44
C ASN A 429 -2.14 -8.71 -12.94
N PHE A 430 -2.39 -8.64 -14.25
CA PHE A 430 -3.63 -9.14 -14.85
C PHE A 430 -3.85 -10.63 -14.58
N ASP A 431 -2.84 -11.47 -14.86
CA ASP A 431 -2.95 -12.92 -14.73
C ASP A 431 -3.16 -13.35 -13.28
N GLY A 432 -2.41 -12.75 -12.33
CA GLY A 432 -2.60 -13.00 -10.90
C GLY A 432 -3.99 -12.58 -10.42
N SER A 433 -4.48 -11.41 -10.86
CA SER A 433 -5.82 -10.94 -10.52
C SER A 433 -6.91 -11.88 -11.04
N MET A 434 -6.76 -12.38 -12.28
CA MET A 434 -7.70 -13.33 -12.88
C MET A 434 -7.67 -14.70 -12.17
N ASP A 435 -6.50 -15.18 -11.75
CA ASP A 435 -6.35 -16.40 -10.94
C ASP A 435 -7.09 -16.27 -9.59
N TYR A 436 -6.85 -15.18 -8.86
CA TYR A 436 -7.53 -14.93 -7.59
C TYR A 436 -9.06 -14.87 -7.75
N LEU A 437 -9.56 -14.24 -8.81
CA LEU A 437 -11.00 -14.19 -9.09
C LEU A 437 -11.58 -15.55 -9.49
N ALA A 438 -10.83 -16.38 -10.22
CA ALA A 438 -11.25 -17.74 -10.55
C ALA A 438 -11.33 -18.62 -9.28
N ARG A 439 -10.35 -18.49 -8.39
CA ARG A 439 -10.33 -19.19 -7.09
C ARG A 439 -11.47 -18.73 -6.18
N ALA A 440 -11.74 -17.41 -6.14
CA ALA A 440 -12.88 -16.85 -5.42
C ALA A 440 -14.20 -17.43 -5.91
N GLU A 441 -14.40 -17.46 -7.24
CA GLU A 441 -15.61 -18.04 -7.85
C GLU A 441 -15.80 -19.51 -7.47
N ALA A 442 -14.75 -20.33 -7.57
CA ALA A 442 -14.82 -21.75 -7.21
C ALA A 442 -15.19 -21.95 -5.73
N MET A 443 -14.57 -21.19 -4.82
CA MET A 443 -14.89 -21.26 -3.38
C MET A 443 -16.33 -20.85 -3.09
N ILE A 444 -16.84 -19.83 -3.77
CA ILE A 444 -18.23 -19.39 -3.62
C ILE A 444 -19.19 -20.48 -4.11
N ASP A 445 -18.92 -21.07 -5.27
CA ASP A 445 -19.75 -22.12 -5.85
C ASP A 445 -19.80 -23.36 -4.94
N ASP A 446 -18.67 -23.82 -4.41
CA ASP A 446 -18.58 -24.94 -3.47
C ASP A 446 -19.36 -24.67 -2.15
N ALA A 447 -19.30 -23.43 -1.65
CA ALA A 447 -20.03 -23.01 -0.44
C ALA A 447 -21.55 -22.96 -0.69
N LEU A 448 -21.98 -22.44 -1.84
CA LEU A 448 -23.38 -22.41 -2.24
C LEU A 448 -23.97 -23.82 -2.42
N GLU A 449 -23.21 -24.74 -3.03
CA GLU A 449 -23.61 -26.15 -3.15
C GLU A 449 -23.78 -26.80 -1.77
N SER A 450 -22.80 -26.58 -0.89
CA SER A 450 -22.82 -27.13 0.48
C SER A 450 -24.01 -26.61 1.30
N LEU A 451 -24.35 -25.33 1.20
CA LEU A 451 -25.52 -24.75 1.87
C LEU A 451 -26.84 -25.28 1.30
N SER A 452 -26.93 -25.42 -0.03
CA SER A 452 -28.13 -25.90 -0.72
C SER A 452 -28.43 -27.36 -0.37
N ALA A 453 -27.40 -28.20 -0.25
CA ALA A 453 -27.54 -29.61 0.12
C ALA A 453 -28.12 -29.83 1.53
N GLN A 454 -28.13 -28.83 2.40
CA GLN A 454 -28.74 -28.90 3.73
C GLN A 454 -30.20 -28.47 3.78
N GLN A 455 -30.63 -27.72 2.75
CA GLN A 455 -32.00 -27.22 2.65
C GLN A 455 -32.92 -28.20 1.91
N ALA A 456 -32.33 -29.14 1.15
CA ALA A 456 -33.01 -30.25 0.46
C ALA A 456 -33.20 -31.45 1.41
#